data_AF-A0A1W7A954-F1
#
_entry.id   AF-A0A1W7A954-F1
#
_cell.length_a   1.000
_cell.length_b   1.000
_cell.length_c   1.000
_cell.angle_alpha   90.00
_cell.angle_beta   90.00
_cell.angle_gamma   90.00
#
_symmetry.space_group_name_H-M   'P 1'
#
loop_
_entity.id
_entity.type
_entity.pdbx_description
1 polymer ?
#
loop_
_entity_poly.entity_id
_entity_poly.type
_entity_poly.pdbx_seq_one_letter_code
_entity_poly.pdbx_strand_id
1 'polypeptide(L)'
;MQADQDVINWLDAFVNKEIRKLPYSNNDDFEFKIFENAARMHEAIVEKNEEYKLSRVVSTFDYVHKKDGNDYFVDEPDFSLAWNRTDYKSTWAEEPQTIREVGSIYTIQGFDLNYVGVILGPSIGYDKENHCLKIDVTKYRDTEAFRQSSEEVRTKEELIKMKEQIILNSMNVLLKRGVKGLYIYASNEDLRKVLLNGGLPLESGNH
;
A
#
# COMPACT_ATOMS: atom_id res chain seq x y z
N MET A 1 1.18 -15.83 2.30
CA MET A 1 2.34 -15.35 1.51
C MET A 1 3.31 -16.50 1.26
N GLN A 2 3.72 -16.73 0.01
CA GLN A 2 4.75 -17.70 -0.40
C GLN A 2 6.13 -17.05 -0.64
N ALA A 3 6.30 -15.79 -0.24
CA ALA A 3 7.53 -15.05 -0.42
C ALA A 3 8.70 -15.63 0.38
N ASP A 4 9.90 -15.47 -0.16
CA ASP A 4 11.14 -15.84 0.52
C ASP A 4 11.34 -15.03 1.80
N GLN A 5 12.12 -15.59 2.74
CA GLN A 5 12.38 -14.95 4.03
C GLN A 5 12.98 -13.54 3.88
N ASP A 6 13.77 -13.30 2.83
CA ASP A 6 14.36 -11.98 2.58
C ASP A 6 13.31 -10.93 2.21
N VAL A 7 12.26 -11.30 1.48
CA VAL A 7 11.12 -10.43 1.19
C VAL A 7 10.35 -10.14 2.47
N ILE A 8 10.09 -11.16 3.28
CA ILE A 8 9.39 -10.99 4.57
C ILE A 8 10.17 -10.05 5.49
N ASN A 9 11.48 -10.27 5.62
CA ASN A 9 12.38 -9.45 6.43
C ASN A 9 12.43 -8.00 5.91
N TRP A 10 12.41 -7.81 4.59
CA TRP A 10 12.35 -6.47 3.99
C TRP A 10 11.03 -5.79 4.31
N LEU A 11 9.89 -6.48 4.21
CA LEU A 11 8.57 -5.93 4.54
C LEU A 11 8.49 -5.55 6.03
N ASP A 12 9.02 -6.39 6.92
CA ASP A 12 9.06 -6.09 8.36
C ASP A 12 9.92 -4.86 8.64
N ALA A 13 11.09 -4.74 8.01
CA ALA A 13 11.93 -3.56 8.12
C ALA A 13 11.21 -2.31 7.58
N PHE A 14 10.59 -2.42 6.41
CA PHE A 14 9.86 -1.34 5.76
C PHE A 14 8.71 -0.82 6.63
N VAL A 15 7.92 -1.72 7.24
CA VAL A 15 6.87 -1.37 8.20
C VAL A 15 7.45 -0.74 9.47
N ASN A 16 8.65 -1.13 9.90
CA ASN A 16 9.38 -0.49 10.99
C ASN A 16 10.12 0.78 10.54
N LYS A 17 9.75 1.34 9.40
CA LYS A 17 10.27 2.57 8.79
C LYS A 17 11.71 2.49 8.29
N GLU A 18 12.32 1.32 8.28
CA GLU A 18 13.66 1.12 7.73
C GLU A 18 13.58 0.83 6.23
N ILE A 19 14.28 1.62 5.41
CA ILE A 19 14.45 1.30 4.00
C ILE A 19 15.73 0.50 3.84
N ARG A 20 15.58 -0.77 3.49
CA ARG A 20 16.69 -1.67 3.19
C ARG A 20 16.83 -1.86 1.70
N LYS A 21 17.99 -2.34 1.27
CA LYS A 21 18.20 -2.82 -0.09
C LYS A 21 17.11 -3.84 -0.44
N LEU A 22 16.47 -3.67 -1.60
CA LEU A 22 15.44 -4.60 -2.05
C LEU A 22 16.02 -6.00 -2.21
N PRO A 23 15.35 -7.02 -1.66
CA PRO A 23 15.75 -8.40 -1.86
C PRO A 23 15.53 -8.80 -3.31
N TYR A 24 16.39 -9.67 -3.81
CA TYR A 24 16.13 -10.38 -5.05
C TYR A 24 15.22 -11.56 -4.72
N SER A 25 14.02 -11.62 -5.31
CA SER A 25 13.18 -12.81 -5.19
C SER A 25 13.84 -13.91 -6.03
N ASN A 26 14.42 -14.91 -5.39
CA ASN A 26 15.14 -15.98 -6.08
C ASN A 26 14.24 -17.18 -6.38
N ASN A 27 13.02 -17.21 -5.82
CA ASN A 27 12.07 -18.28 -6.04
C ASN A 27 10.98 -17.88 -7.06
N ASP A 28 10.75 -18.78 -8.02
CA ASP A 28 9.68 -18.67 -9.02
C ASP A 28 8.27 -18.68 -8.38
N ASP A 29 8.15 -19.04 -7.10
CA ASP A 29 6.89 -19.09 -6.36
C ASP A 29 6.34 -17.71 -5.94
N PHE A 30 7.18 -16.67 -5.89
CA PHE A 30 6.75 -15.33 -5.46
C PHE A 30 7.36 -14.19 -6.28
N GLU A 31 6.49 -13.38 -6.88
CA GLU A 31 6.91 -12.22 -7.68
C GLU A 31 6.86 -10.92 -6.85
N PHE A 32 8.00 -10.27 -6.65
CA PHE A 32 8.09 -8.99 -5.96
C PHE A 32 8.60 -7.90 -6.91
N LYS A 33 7.80 -6.85 -7.14
CA LYS A 33 8.14 -5.77 -8.09
C LYS A 33 7.74 -4.38 -7.59
N ILE A 34 8.59 -3.40 -7.89
CA ILE A 34 8.29 -1.97 -7.70
C ILE A 34 7.93 -1.37 -9.07
N PHE A 35 6.90 -0.55 -9.10
CA PHE A 35 6.42 0.12 -10.30
C PHE A 35 6.62 1.63 -10.22
N GLU A 36 7.04 2.21 -11.34
CA GLU A 36 7.15 3.67 -11.50
C GLU A 36 5.80 4.34 -11.74
N ASN A 37 4.81 3.61 -12.24
CA ASN A 37 3.50 4.13 -12.63
C ASN A 37 2.38 3.20 -12.14
N ALA A 38 1.35 3.78 -11.51
CA ALA A 38 0.22 3.05 -10.94
C ALA A 38 -0.64 2.36 -12.00
N ALA A 39 -0.82 2.97 -13.18
CA ALA A 39 -1.56 2.38 -14.30
C ALA A 39 -0.85 1.13 -14.83
N ARG A 40 0.47 1.17 -14.98
CA ARG A 40 1.26 -0.02 -15.36
C ARG A 40 1.20 -1.13 -14.32
N MET A 41 1.19 -0.78 -13.04
CA MET A 41 0.98 -1.75 -11.97
C MET A 41 -0.41 -2.39 -12.07
N HIS A 42 -1.45 -1.59 -12.33
CA HIS A 42 -2.81 -2.09 -12.49
C HIS A 42 -2.97 -2.99 -13.71
N GLU A 43 -2.41 -2.62 -14.87
CA GLU A 43 -2.33 -3.46 -16.07
C GLU A 43 -1.72 -4.84 -15.73
N ALA A 44 -0.58 -4.87 -15.05
CA ALA A 44 0.05 -6.11 -14.61
C ALA A 44 -0.84 -6.92 -13.66
N ILE A 45 -1.57 -6.27 -12.74
CA ILE A 45 -2.54 -6.95 -11.86
C ILE A 45 -3.74 -7.50 -12.65
N VAL A 46 -4.21 -6.82 -13.68
CA VAL A 46 -5.27 -7.32 -14.57
C VAL A 46 -4.81 -8.60 -15.25
N GLU A 47 -3.61 -8.61 -15.83
CA GLU A 47 -3.02 -9.81 -16.45
C GLU A 47 -2.91 -10.97 -15.45
N LYS A 48 -2.39 -10.71 -14.24
CA LYS A 48 -2.31 -11.73 -13.19
C LYS A 48 -3.68 -12.19 -12.71
N ASN A 49 -4.70 -11.33 -12.72
CA ASN A 49 -6.06 -11.72 -12.39
C ASN A 49 -6.67 -12.62 -13.47
N GLU A 50 -6.32 -12.45 -14.75
CA GLU A 50 -6.78 -13.36 -15.81
C GLU A 50 -6.22 -14.77 -15.60
N GLU A 51 -4.94 -14.88 -15.28
CA GLU A 51 -4.23 -16.15 -15.09
C GLU A 51 -4.55 -16.83 -13.74
N TYR A 52 -4.44 -16.08 -12.63
CA TYR A 52 -4.51 -16.64 -11.28
C TYR A 52 -5.83 -16.37 -10.56
N LYS A 53 -6.68 -15.46 -11.05
CA LYS A 53 -7.84 -14.91 -10.31
C LYS A 53 -7.42 -14.27 -8.98
N LEU A 54 -8.39 -13.72 -8.24
CA LEU A 54 -8.18 -13.12 -6.91
C LEU A 54 -6.97 -12.20 -6.84
N SER A 55 -6.80 -11.36 -7.86
CA SER A 55 -5.69 -10.41 -7.93
C SER A 55 -6.26 -9.00 -8.04
N ARG A 56 -5.88 -8.11 -7.14
CA ARG A 56 -6.52 -6.79 -6.97
C ARG A 56 -5.52 -5.73 -6.57
N VAL A 57 -5.86 -4.48 -6.88
CA VAL A 57 -5.13 -3.31 -6.37
C VAL A 57 -5.78 -2.86 -5.06
N VAL A 58 -4.95 -2.54 -4.08
CA VAL A 58 -5.34 -1.98 -2.79
C VAL A 58 -4.50 -0.75 -2.48
N SER A 59 -4.96 0.11 -1.57
CA SER A 59 -4.18 1.28 -1.16
C SER A 59 -4.37 1.64 0.32
N THR A 60 -3.38 2.32 0.88
CA THR A 60 -3.51 3.03 2.16
C THR A 60 -4.61 4.07 2.06
N PHE A 61 -5.26 4.37 3.19
CA PHE A 61 -6.48 5.18 3.22
C PHE A 61 -6.19 6.70 3.16
N ASP A 62 -5.52 7.14 2.10
CA ASP A 62 -5.03 8.52 1.93
C ASP A 62 -5.91 9.38 1.00
N TYR A 63 -6.71 8.73 0.17
CA TYR A 63 -7.60 9.36 -0.78
C TYR A 63 -8.96 9.62 -0.13
N VAL A 64 -9.65 10.66 -0.59
CA VAL A 64 -10.95 11.03 -0.02
C VAL A 64 -11.91 9.86 -0.22
N HIS A 65 -12.60 9.46 0.84
CA HIS A 65 -13.69 8.51 0.79
C HIS A 65 -14.75 8.98 1.78
N LYS A 66 -15.99 9.19 1.33
CA LYS A 66 -17.11 9.51 2.23
C LYS A 66 -18.27 8.57 1.97
N LYS A 67 -19.01 8.27 3.04
CA LYS A 67 -20.25 7.47 2.98
C LYS A 67 -21.46 8.35 2.65
N ASP A 68 -21.37 9.15 1.58
CA ASP A 68 -22.42 10.06 1.13
C ASP A 68 -23.07 9.64 -0.21
N GLY A 69 -22.71 8.44 -0.71
CA GLY A 69 -23.24 7.89 -1.97
C GLY A 69 -22.57 8.43 -3.23
N ASN A 70 -21.58 9.31 -3.10
CA ASN A 70 -20.76 9.76 -4.23
C ASN A 70 -19.66 8.75 -4.57
N ASP A 71 -19.23 8.77 -5.83
CA ASP A 71 -18.05 8.03 -6.26
C ASP A 71 -16.79 8.79 -5.86
N TYR A 72 -15.87 8.06 -5.22
CA TYR A 72 -14.55 8.52 -4.84
C TYR A 72 -13.51 7.72 -5.60
N PHE A 73 -12.36 8.33 -5.85
CA PHE A 73 -11.33 7.76 -6.70
C PHE A 73 -9.97 7.77 -6.00
N VAL A 74 -9.18 6.77 -6.33
CA VAL A 74 -7.73 6.77 -6.09
C VAL A 74 -7.09 7.34 -7.34
N ASP A 75 -6.66 8.59 -7.24
CA ASP A 75 -6.10 9.34 -8.36
C ASP A 75 -4.58 9.42 -8.25
N GLU A 76 -3.90 8.94 -9.29
CA GLU A 76 -2.46 9.00 -9.50
C GLU A 76 -2.19 9.39 -10.96
N PRO A 77 -0.96 9.77 -11.34
CA PRO A 77 -0.65 10.06 -12.74
C PRO A 77 -1.04 8.89 -13.66
N ASP A 78 -1.91 9.17 -14.63
CA ASP A 78 -2.47 8.22 -15.60
C ASP A 78 -3.31 7.07 -15.01
N PHE A 79 -3.65 7.14 -13.72
CA PHE A 79 -4.41 6.12 -13.02
C PHE A 79 -5.55 6.76 -12.21
N SER A 80 -6.78 6.35 -12.49
CA SER A 80 -7.96 6.75 -11.70
C SER A 80 -8.93 5.59 -11.67
N LEU A 81 -9.11 4.99 -10.48
CA LEU A 81 -10.07 3.92 -10.24
C LEU A 81 -10.93 4.25 -9.03
N ALA A 82 -12.18 3.80 -9.08
CA ALA A 82 -13.12 4.00 -8.00
C ALA A 82 -12.63 3.33 -6.72
N TRP A 83 -12.89 3.97 -5.58
CA TRP A 83 -12.72 3.33 -4.29
C TRP A 83 -13.69 2.17 -4.13
N ASN A 84 -13.31 1.16 -3.35
CA ASN A 84 -14.13 -0.02 -3.15
C ASN A 84 -15.56 0.33 -2.72
N ARG A 85 -16.52 -0.45 -3.21
CA ARG A 85 -17.89 -0.47 -2.69
C ARG A 85 -18.08 -1.68 -1.76
N THR A 86 -19.06 -1.59 -0.86
CA THR A 86 -19.28 -2.62 0.18
C THR A 86 -20.65 -3.29 0.08
N ASP A 87 -21.42 -3.02 -0.97
CA ASP A 87 -22.78 -3.51 -1.21
C ASP A 87 -22.82 -4.81 -2.05
N TYR A 88 -21.67 -5.47 -2.18
CA TYR A 88 -21.54 -6.74 -2.89
C TYR A 88 -22.15 -7.91 -2.12
N LYS A 89 -22.63 -8.92 -2.87
CA LYS A 89 -23.22 -10.15 -2.29
C LYS A 89 -22.17 -11.15 -1.81
N SER A 90 -20.97 -11.10 -2.40
CA SER A 90 -19.82 -11.92 -2.02
C SER A 90 -18.65 -11.05 -1.55
N THR A 91 -17.52 -11.68 -1.23
CA THR A 91 -16.32 -10.95 -0.83
C THR A 91 -15.88 -10.03 -1.95
N TRP A 92 -15.51 -8.79 -1.62
CA TRP A 92 -15.10 -7.78 -2.60
C TRP A 92 -14.08 -8.31 -3.63
N ALA A 93 -13.07 -9.08 -3.20
CA ALA A 93 -12.04 -9.62 -4.07
C ALA A 93 -12.53 -10.72 -5.05
N GLU A 94 -13.66 -11.37 -4.76
CA GLU A 94 -14.24 -12.45 -5.57
C GLU A 94 -15.11 -11.90 -6.72
N GLU A 95 -15.67 -10.71 -6.53
CA GLU A 95 -16.51 -10.04 -7.52
C GLU A 95 -15.68 -9.62 -8.76
N PRO A 96 -16.03 -10.07 -9.98
CA PRO A 96 -15.23 -9.77 -11.17
C PRO A 96 -15.11 -8.27 -11.47
N GLN A 97 -16.15 -7.48 -11.21
CA GLN A 97 -16.15 -6.04 -11.47
C GLN A 97 -15.15 -5.25 -10.61
N THR A 98 -14.74 -5.77 -9.45
CA THR A 98 -13.87 -5.06 -8.51
C THR A 98 -12.41 -5.00 -8.95
N ILE A 99 -12.06 -5.65 -10.08
CA ILE A 99 -10.78 -5.42 -10.76
C ILE A 99 -10.61 -3.97 -11.23
N ARG A 100 -11.72 -3.22 -11.39
CA ARG A 100 -11.75 -1.79 -11.72
C ARG A 100 -11.91 -0.89 -10.49
N GLU A 101 -11.72 -1.45 -9.31
CA GLU A 101 -11.76 -0.72 -8.05
C GLU A 101 -10.42 -0.86 -7.33
N VAL A 102 -10.16 0.06 -6.40
CA VAL A 102 -9.08 -0.09 -5.44
C VAL A 102 -9.67 -0.54 -4.11
N GLY A 103 -9.06 -1.54 -3.48
CA GLY A 103 -9.47 -2.04 -2.17
C GLY A 103 -8.84 -1.24 -1.03
N SER A 104 -9.57 -1.07 0.06
CA SER A 104 -9.02 -0.58 1.33
C SER A 104 -8.65 -1.74 2.25
N ILE A 105 -8.05 -1.42 3.40
CA ILE A 105 -7.81 -2.40 4.46
C ILE A 105 -9.09 -3.11 4.90
N TYR A 106 -10.23 -2.43 4.89
CA TYR A 106 -11.52 -2.97 5.32
C TYR A 106 -12.06 -4.05 4.38
N THR A 107 -11.87 -3.90 3.07
CA THR A 107 -12.38 -4.86 2.08
C THR A 107 -11.49 -6.08 1.90
N ILE A 108 -10.23 -6.00 2.33
CA ILE A 108 -9.27 -7.10 2.23
C ILE A 108 -9.01 -7.79 3.58
N GLN A 109 -9.67 -7.36 4.65
CA GLN A 109 -9.49 -7.95 5.96
C GLN A 109 -10.00 -9.39 5.98
N GLY A 110 -9.10 -10.32 6.32
CA GLY A 110 -9.45 -11.74 6.47
C GLY A 110 -9.40 -12.57 5.19
N PHE A 111 -8.86 -12.02 4.09
CA PHE A 111 -8.71 -12.74 2.82
C PHE A 111 -7.36 -12.45 2.16
N ASP A 112 -6.73 -13.46 1.57
CA ASP A 112 -5.46 -13.33 0.85
C ASP A 112 -5.70 -13.32 -0.67
N LEU A 113 -4.89 -12.55 -1.40
CA LEU A 113 -4.93 -12.42 -2.87
C LEU A 113 -3.83 -13.25 -3.49
N ASN A 114 -4.03 -13.75 -4.71
CA ASN A 114 -2.94 -14.38 -5.45
C ASN A 114 -1.86 -13.33 -5.77
N TYR A 115 -2.24 -12.22 -6.40
CA TYR A 115 -1.38 -11.05 -6.58
C TYR A 115 -2.03 -9.81 -5.99
N VAL A 116 -1.25 -9.03 -5.26
CA VAL A 116 -1.71 -7.74 -4.74
C VAL A 116 -0.86 -6.62 -5.32
N GLY A 117 -1.52 -5.60 -5.87
CA GLY A 117 -0.90 -4.31 -6.18
C GLY A 117 -1.17 -3.34 -5.04
N VAL A 118 -0.15 -2.82 -4.39
CA VAL A 118 -0.30 -1.90 -3.25
C VAL A 118 0.14 -0.51 -3.68
N ILE A 119 -0.79 0.44 -3.66
CA ILE A 119 -0.50 1.87 -3.77
C ILE A 119 -0.22 2.39 -2.36
N LEU A 120 1.03 2.74 -2.09
CA LEU A 120 1.43 3.53 -0.92
C LEU A 120 1.06 4.98 -1.19
N GLY A 121 -0.07 5.41 -0.63
CA GLY A 121 -0.64 6.72 -0.88
C GLY A 121 0.12 7.87 -0.19
N PRO A 122 -0.36 9.12 -0.34
CA PRO A 122 0.36 10.34 0.04
C PRO A 122 0.85 10.47 1.49
N SER A 123 0.33 9.68 2.45
CA SER A 123 0.83 9.69 3.83
C SER A 123 2.17 8.96 3.99
N ILE A 124 2.53 8.08 3.05
CA ILE A 124 3.77 7.31 3.08
C ILE A 124 4.81 8.02 2.21
N GLY A 125 5.81 8.60 2.84
CA GLY A 125 6.89 9.32 2.17
C GLY A 125 8.27 8.85 2.61
N TYR A 126 9.27 9.61 2.18
CA TYR A 126 10.67 9.34 2.46
C TYR A 126 11.31 10.52 3.19
N ASP A 127 12.05 10.23 4.26
CA ASP A 127 12.93 11.18 4.94
C ASP A 127 14.33 11.07 4.32
N LYS A 128 14.74 12.09 3.56
CA LYS A 128 16.05 12.15 2.90
C LYS A 128 17.21 12.29 3.88
N GLU A 129 16.99 12.94 5.03
CA GLU A 129 18.04 13.22 6.01
C GLU A 129 18.35 11.95 6.82
N ASN A 130 17.30 11.23 7.22
CA ASN A 130 17.42 10.06 8.08
C ASN A 130 17.38 8.72 7.32
N HIS A 131 17.19 8.75 5.99
CA HIS A 131 17.07 7.59 5.12
C HIS A 131 16.04 6.55 5.63
N CYS A 132 14.84 7.02 5.97
CA CYS A 132 13.79 6.20 6.55
C CYS A 132 12.40 6.58 6.00
N LEU A 133 11.38 5.76 6.28
CA LEU A 133 10.01 6.15 5.95
C LEU A 133 9.56 7.33 6.80
N LYS A 134 8.91 8.28 6.14
CA LYS A 134 8.21 9.40 6.77
C LYS A 134 6.72 9.19 6.69
N ILE A 135 6.05 9.19 7.84
CA ILE A 135 4.59 9.04 7.91
C ILE A 135 3.95 10.39 8.19
N ASP A 136 3.17 10.89 7.23
CA ASP A 136 2.41 12.12 7.36
C ASP A 136 0.96 11.81 7.77
N VAL A 137 0.73 11.78 9.08
CA VAL A 137 -0.58 11.50 9.69
C VAL A 137 -1.68 12.49 9.30
N THR A 138 -1.34 13.64 8.71
CA THR A 138 -2.31 14.65 8.28
C THR A 138 -2.94 14.33 6.92
N LYS A 139 -2.30 13.45 6.14
CA LYS A 139 -2.76 13.03 4.81
C LYS A 139 -3.61 11.75 4.85
N TYR A 140 -3.53 10.99 5.94
CA TYR A 140 -4.38 9.81 6.13
C TYR A 140 -5.83 10.23 6.41
N ARG A 141 -6.76 9.68 5.66
CA ARG A 141 -8.18 10.07 5.62
C ARG A 141 -9.09 9.18 6.44
N ASP A 142 -8.57 8.10 7.03
CA ASP A 142 -9.35 7.24 7.91
C ASP A 142 -9.54 7.88 9.30
N THR A 143 -10.53 8.77 9.38
CA THR A 143 -10.87 9.46 10.63
C THR A 143 -11.48 8.53 11.67
N GLU A 144 -12.13 7.44 11.25
CA GLU A 144 -12.76 6.49 12.16
C GLU A 144 -11.72 5.68 12.93
N ALA A 145 -10.66 5.20 12.25
CA ALA A 145 -9.54 4.52 12.91
C ALA A 145 -8.89 5.40 13.98
N PHE A 146 -8.75 6.72 13.73
CA PHE A 146 -8.20 7.65 14.71
C PHE A 146 -9.13 7.90 15.90
N ARG A 147 -10.45 7.91 15.67
CA ARG A 147 -11.43 8.18 16.74
C ARG A 147 -11.42 7.08 17.79
N GLN A 148 -11.46 5.82 17.35
CA GLN A 148 -11.53 4.64 18.24
C GLN A 148 -10.30 4.48 19.13
N SER A 149 -9.12 4.91 18.66
CA SER A 149 -7.88 4.76 19.43
C SER A 149 -7.56 5.95 20.33
N SER A 150 -8.23 7.10 20.14
CA SER A 150 -7.87 8.36 20.82
C SER A 150 -8.40 8.52 22.26
N GLU A 151 -9.22 7.59 22.75
CA GLU A 151 -9.92 7.71 24.04
C GLU A 151 -8.98 7.75 25.26
N GLU A 152 -7.76 7.21 25.15
CA GLU A 152 -6.77 7.14 26.24
C GLU A 152 -5.59 8.13 26.08
N VAL A 153 -5.58 8.92 25.00
CA VAL A 153 -4.44 9.78 24.64
C VAL A 153 -4.46 11.09 25.41
N ARG A 154 -3.34 11.44 26.05
CA ARG A 154 -3.25 12.61 26.95
C ARG A 154 -2.47 13.78 26.37
N THR A 155 -1.61 13.51 25.38
CA THR A 155 -0.76 14.52 24.75
C THR A 155 -0.84 14.49 23.22
N LYS A 156 -0.48 15.61 22.59
CA LYS A 156 -0.40 15.72 21.13
C LYS A 156 0.64 14.77 20.52
N GLU A 157 1.74 14.54 21.23
CA GLU A 157 2.84 13.65 20.78
C GLU A 157 2.41 12.18 20.79
N GLU A 158 1.74 11.73 21.86
CA GLU A 158 1.14 10.41 21.92
C GLU A 158 0.10 10.21 20.81
N LEU A 159 -0.71 11.24 20.52
CA LEU A 159 -1.69 11.18 19.43
C LEU A 159 -1.01 10.95 18.08
N ILE A 160 0.08 11.68 17.79
CA ILE A 160 0.81 11.54 16.53
C ILE A 160 1.41 10.13 16.41
N LYS A 161 2.06 9.63 17.46
CA LYS A 161 2.64 8.27 17.47
C LYS A 161 1.59 7.19 17.28
N MET A 162 0.44 7.32 17.94
CA MET A 162 -0.70 6.41 17.78
C MET A 162 -1.20 6.41 16.33
N LYS A 163 -1.41 7.59 15.74
CA LYS A 163 -1.84 7.72 14.33
C LYS A 163 -0.83 7.13 13.36
N GLU A 164 0.45 7.38 13.58
CA GLU A 164 1.54 6.78 12.80
C GLU A 164 1.48 5.25 12.88
N GLN A 165 1.32 4.69 14.08
CA GLN A 165 1.21 3.24 14.25
C GLN A 165 0.00 2.64 13.53
N ILE A 166 -1.15 3.33 13.54
CA ILE A 166 -2.35 2.89 12.79
C ILE A 166 -2.05 2.79 11.30
N ILE A 167 -1.37 3.79 10.73
CA ILE A 167 -1.00 3.82 9.31
C ILE A 167 -0.02 2.69 8.99
N LEU A 168 1.01 2.49 9.80
CA LEU A 168 1.99 1.41 9.63
C LEU A 168 1.35 0.03 9.74
N ASN A 169 0.43 -0.16 10.69
CA ASN A 169 -0.34 -1.40 10.82
C ASN A 169 -1.21 -1.64 9.58
N SER A 170 -1.84 -0.58 9.06
CA SER A 170 -2.63 -0.68 7.84
C SER A 170 -1.75 -1.09 6.66
N MET A 171 -0.60 -0.46 6.49
CA MET A 171 0.36 -0.78 5.44
C MET A 171 0.87 -2.23 5.56
N ASN A 172 1.23 -2.67 6.77
CA ASN A 172 1.68 -4.04 7.04
C ASN A 172 0.64 -5.09 6.60
N VAL A 173 -0.64 -4.84 6.90
CA VAL A 173 -1.73 -5.71 6.48
C VAL A 173 -1.79 -5.80 4.97
N LEU A 174 -1.84 -4.66 4.26
CA LEU A 174 -1.97 -4.62 2.80
C LEU A 174 -0.80 -5.29 2.09
N LEU A 175 0.43 -4.98 2.50
CA LEU A 175 1.66 -5.53 1.91
C LEU A 175 1.76 -7.05 2.05
N LYS A 176 1.11 -7.63 3.05
CA LYS A 176 1.18 -9.07 3.32
C LYS A 176 0.03 -9.90 2.73
N ARG A 177 -0.86 -9.28 1.94
CA ARG A 177 -2.00 -9.97 1.31
C ARG A 177 -1.65 -10.80 0.07
N GLY A 178 -0.47 -10.62 -0.51
CA GLY A 178 -0.03 -11.40 -1.67
C GLY A 178 0.39 -12.82 -1.28
N VAL A 179 -0.20 -13.83 -1.92
CA VAL A 179 0.23 -15.22 -1.82
C VAL A 179 1.34 -15.51 -2.82
N LYS A 180 1.16 -15.13 -4.08
CA LYS A 180 2.07 -15.40 -5.22
C LYS A 180 2.81 -14.16 -5.72
N GLY A 181 2.34 -12.97 -5.39
CA GLY A 181 3.07 -11.77 -5.76
C GLY A 181 2.60 -10.50 -5.07
N LEU A 182 3.54 -9.57 -4.95
CA LEU A 182 3.38 -8.24 -4.38
C LEU A 182 3.99 -7.22 -5.35
N TYR A 183 3.14 -6.33 -5.84
CA TYR A 183 3.53 -5.17 -6.62
C TYR A 183 3.34 -3.91 -5.79
N ILE A 184 4.30 -2.99 -5.82
CA ILE A 184 4.25 -1.76 -5.05
C ILE A 184 4.42 -0.55 -5.98
N TYR A 185 3.54 0.43 -5.82
CA TYR A 185 3.71 1.79 -6.32
C TYR A 185 3.66 2.77 -5.15
N ALA A 186 4.52 3.78 -5.13
CA ALA A 186 4.51 4.84 -4.13
C ALA A 186 4.08 6.17 -4.76
N SER A 187 3.07 6.82 -4.19
CA SER A 187 2.58 8.13 -4.61
C SER A 187 3.67 9.21 -4.40
N ASN A 188 4.34 9.17 -3.25
CA ASN A 188 5.46 10.06 -2.96
C ASN A 188 6.64 9.80 -3.92
N GLU A 189 7.01 10.82 -4.69
CA GLU A 189 8.04 10.72 -5.73
C GLU A 189 9.42 10.32 -5.18
N ASP A 190 9.84 10.88 -4.05
CA ASP A 190 11.15 10.59 -3.46
C ASP A 190 11.22 9.13 -2.98
N LEU A 191 10.17 8.65 -2.30
CA LEU A 191 10.05 7.25 -1.91
C LEU A 191 10.05 6.33 -3.14
N ARG A 192 9.28 6.68 -4.18
CA ARG A 192 9.23 5.92 -5.43
C ARG A 192 10.61 5.80 -6.07
N LYS A 193 11.37 6.90 -6.16
CA LYS A 193 12.73 6.90 -6.69
C LYS A 193 13.68 6.02 -5.87
N VAL A 194 13.62 6.09 -4.53
CA VAL A 194 14.44 5.24 -3.65
C VAL A 194 14.13 3.76 -3.86
N LEU A 195 12.85 3.40 -3.93
CA LEU A 195 12.43 2.02 -4.16
C LEU A 195 12.85 1.52 -5.55
N LEU A 196 12.66 2.33 -6.60
CA LEU A 196 13.13 2.00 -7.95
C LEU A 196 14.67 1.88 -8.02
N ASN A 197 15.39 2.64 -7.20
CA ASN A 197 16.85 2.53 -7.05
C ASN A 197 17.29 1.40 -6.10
N GLY A 198 16.46 0.36 -5.93
CA GLY A 198 16.83 -0.81 -5.13
C GLY A 198 16.80 -0.58 -3.62
N GLY A 199 16.14 0.47 -3.14
CA GLY A 199 16.12 0.85 -1.71
C GLY A 199 17.38 1.60 -1.26
N LEU A 200 18.24 2.03 -2.19
CA LEU A 200 19.44 2.80 -1.86
C LEU A 200 19.11 4.30 -1.74
N PRO A 201 19.81 5.05 -0.87
CA PRO A 201 19.64 6.50 -0.80
C PRO A 201 19.82 7.13 -2.18
N LEU A 202 19.03 8.15 -2.49
CA LEU A 202 19.28 8.96 -3.68
C LEU A 202 20.62 9.65 -3.48
N GLU A 203 21.57 9.45 -4.41
CA GLU A 203 22.81 10.20 -4.37
C GLU A 203 22.49 11.70 -4.44
N SER A 204 23.09 12.49 -3.56
CA SER A 204 23.09 13.93 -3.69
C SER A 204 23.82 14.26 -4.99
N GLY A 205 23.07 14.52 -6.06
CA GLY A 205 23.65 14.98 -7.31
C GLY A 205 24.47 16.22 -7.03
N ASN A 206 25.80 16.13 -7.20
CA ASN A 206 26.65 17.30 -7.32
C ASN A 206 26.21 18.05 -8.59
N HIS A 207 25.46 19.12 -8.40
CA HIS A 207 25.29 20.18 -9.40
C HIS A 207 26.05 21.41 -8.92
#